data_AF-A0A838BS67-F1
#
_entry.id   AF-A0A838BS67-F1
#
_cell.length_a   1.000
_cell.length_b   1.000
_cell.length_c   1.000
_cell.angle_alpha   90.00
_cell.angle_beta   90.00
_cell.angle_gamma   90.00
#
_symmetry.space_group_name_H-M   'P 1'
#
loop_
_entity.id
_entity.type
_entity.pdbx_description
1 polymer ?
#
loop_
_entity_poly.entity_id
_entity_poly.type
_entity_poly.pdbx_seq_one_letter_code
_entity_poly.pdbx_strand_id
1 'polypeptide(L)'
;MKRSGLLLALPALLLAVAQPAQAQSFFERLFGVPPRPQPGQPVPQQQYRPAPQYRQQQPQQQQRRPQPQQSQKPSSQPQQQAEPAPAVEPPPAPYEKELLRLAEIMGSLALLRPLCSASDGPEWSRRMQVLLEAEGTTPGRRERLAGAYNKGYQAYALTYRVCTPSAQEASVRFLSEGEHLARNITGRYGG
;
A
#
# COMPACT_ATOMS: atom_id res chain seq x y z
N MET A 1 38.17 58.07 -37.49
CA MET A 1 37.56 57.22 -38.54
C MET A 1 38.42 55.97 -38.72
N LYS A 2 37.76 54.84 -39.02
CA LYS A 2 38.26 53.49 -39.37
C LYS A 2 38.46 52.48 -38.23
N ARG A 3 37.65 51.42 -38.39
CA ARG A 3 37.53 50.15 -37.67
C ARG A 3 38.55 49.15 -38.21
N SER A 4 39.02 48.25 -37.35
CA SER A 4 39.47 46.85 -37.59
C SER A 4 39.84 46.30 -36.20
N GLY A 5 39.40 45.17 -35.67
CA GLY A 5 38.73 43.98 -36.18
C GLY A 5 39.45 42.76 -35.57
N LEU A 6 38.70 41.83 -34.95
CA LEU A 6 39.09 40.46 -34.55
C LEU A 6 40.12 40.35 -33.39
N LEU A 7 40.07 39.44 -32.40
CA LEU A 7 39.45 38.12 -32.23
C LEU A 7 39.11 37.89 -30.75
N LEU A 8 37.93 37.28 -30.51
CA LEU A 8 37.55 36.61 -29.27
C LEU A 8 38.44 35.37 -29.07
N ALA A 9 39.02 35.23 -27.87
CA ALA A 9 39.46 33.94 -27.34
C ALA A 9 39.15 33.90 -25.84
N LEU A 10 37.95 33.40 -25.51
CA LEU A 10 37.61 32.99 -24.16
C LEU A 10 38.25 31.62 -23.89
N PRO A 11 38.99 31.42 -22.79
CA PRO A 11 39.45 30.08 -22.42
C PRO A 11 38.25 29.30 -21.85
N ALA A 12 37.91 28.20 -22.50
CA ALA A 12 36.96 27.22 -21.97
C ALA A 12 37.59 26.54 -20.74
N LEU A 13 37.18 26.97 -19.55
CA LEU A 13 37.52 26.35 -18.28
C LEU A 13 36.72 25.04 -18.15
N LEU A 14 37.32 23.93 -18.58
CA LEU A 14 36.80 22.58 -18.33
C LEU A 14 37.03 22.22 -16.85
N LEU A 15 36.03 22.48 -16.01
CA LEU A 15 35.92 21.89 -14.68
C LEU A 15 35.61 20.40 -14.84
N ALA A 16 36.63 19.57 -14.63
CA ALA A 16 36.50 18.13 -14.47
C ALA A 16 35.70 17.82 -13.20
N VAL A 17 34.43 17.47 -13.36
CA VAL A 17 33.62 16.93 -12.27
C VAL A 17 33.90 15.42 -12.21
N ALA A 18 34.77 14.99 -11.31
CA ALA A 18 34.92 13.59 -10.96
C ALA A 18 33.62 13.12 -10.28
N GLN A 19 32.82 12.32 -10.99
CA GLN A 19 31.60 11.71 -10.47
C GLN A 19 31.95 10.54 -9.52
N PRO A 20 31.28 10.40 -8.36
CA PRO A 20 31.51 9.27 -7.46
C PRO A 20 30.73 8.03 -7.96
N ALA A 21 31.28 7.34 -8.95
CA ALA A 21 30.77 6.07 -9.48
C ALA A 21 31.15 4.87 -8.58
N GLN A 22 30.85 4.94 -7.27
CA GLN A 22 31.23 3.88 -6.31
C GLN A 22 30.05 3.32 -5.50
N ALA A 23 28.85 3.92 -5.57
CA ALA A 23 27.69 3.40 -4.83
C ALA A 23 26.86 2.36 -5.61
N GLN A 24 26.92 2.36 -6.95
CA GLN A 24 26.16 1.41 -7.78
C GLN A 24 26.74 -0.02 -7.73
N SER A 25 28.04 -0.14 -7.51
CA SER A 25 28.80 -1.39 -7.52
C SER A 25 28.71 -2.21 -6.22
N PHE A 26 28.34 -1.57 -5.10
CA PHE A 26 28.16 -2.28 -3.82
C PHE A 26 26.85 -3.09 -3.80
N PHE A 27 25.75 -2.51 -4.26
CA PHE A 27 24.42 -3.14 -4.17
C PHE A 27 24.25 -4.27 -5.20
N GLU A 28 24.83 -4.16 -6.41
CA GLU A 28 24.85 -5.26 -7.40
C GLU A 28 25.60 -6.49 -6.89
N ARG A 29 26.66 -6.31 -6.09
CA ARG A 29 27.43 -7.43 -5.50
C ARG A 29 26.72 -8.10 -4.32
N LEU A 30 25.88 -7.38 -3.57
CA LEU A 30 25.20 -7.91 -2.38
C LEU A 30 23.87 -8.61 -2.71
N PHE A 31 23.15 -8.15 -3.75
CA PHE A 31 21.78 -8.61 -4.05
C PHE A 31 21.59 -9.16 -5.47
N GLY A 32 22.62 -9.10 -6.32
CA GLY A 32 22.56 -9.57 -7.71
C GLY A 32 21.82 -8.61 -8.65
N VAL A 33 22.23 -8.60 -9.93
CA VAL A 33 21.61 -7.77 -10.97
C VAL A 33 20.26 -8.38 -11.36
N PRO A 34 19.14 -7.63 -11.33
CA PRO A 34 17.87 -8.15 -11.80
C PRO A 34 17.94 -8.38 -13.33
N PRO A 35 17.42 -9.50 -13.85
CA PRO A 35 17.41 -9.75 -15.29
C PRO A 35 16.56 -8.68 -15.99
N ARG A 36 17.11 -8.12 -17.07
CA ARG A 36 16.38 -7.18 -17.92
C ARG A 36 15.27 -7.93 -18.67
N PRO A 37 14.05 -7.40 -18.74
CA PRO A 37 12.98 -8.01 -19.52
C PRO A 37 13.37 -8.01 -21.00
N GLN A 38 13.34 -9.19 -21.64
CA GLN A 38 13.65 -9.34 -23.05
C GLN A 38 12.45 -8.87 -23.90
N PRO A 39 12.66 -8.03 -24.93
CA PRO A 39 11.59 -7.69 -25.87
C PRO A 39 11.22 -8.93 -26.69
N GLY A 40 9.96 -9.38 -26.58
CA GLY A 40 9.42 -10.48 -27.38
C GLY A 40 8.69 -11.58 -26.63
N GLN A 41 8.61 -11.55 -25.30
CA GLN A 41 7.74 -12.49 -24.58
C GLN A 41 6.27 -12.06 -24.68
N PRO A 42 5.36 -12.91 -25.20
CA PRO A 42 3.94 -12.61 -25.23
C PRO A 42 3.38 -12.64 -23.80
N VAL A 43 2.87 -11.50 -23.34
CA VAL A 43 2.00 -11.43 -22.16
C VAL A 43 0.77 -12.32 -22.40
N PRO A 44 0.42 -13.25 -21.50
CA PRO A 44 -0.78 -14.05 -21.64
C PRO A 44 -1.99 -13.12 -21.64
N GLN A 45 -2.71 -13.09 -22.76
CA GLN A 45 -3.97 -12.36 -22.90
C GLN A 45 -4.97 -12.96 -21.93
N GLN A 46 -5.25 -12.26 -20.83
CA GLN A 46 -6.40 -12.53 -19.98
C GLN A 46 -7.66 -12.40 -20.86
N GLN A 47 -8.29 -13.54 -21.16
CA GLN A 47 -9.56 -13.62 -21.87
C GLN A 47 -10.54 -12.65 -21.20
N TYR A 48 -10.92 -11.59 -21.91
CA TYR A 48 -11.80 -10.54 -21.41
C TYR A 48 -13.13 -11.17 -20.96
N ARG A 49 -13.33 -11.32 -19.65
CA ARG A 49 -14.61 -11.78 -19.10
C ARG A 49 -15.53 -10.56 -19.05
N PRO A 50 -16.62 -10.51 -19.84
CA PRO A 50 -17.53 -9.38 -19.79
C PRO A 50 -18.13 -9.25 -18.38
N ALA A 51 -18.31 -8.01 -17.93
CA ALA A 51 -18.91 -7.71 -16.64
C ALA A 51 -20.32 -8.32 -16.55
N PRO A 52 -20.73 -8.85 -15.39
CA PRO A 52 -22.10 -9.33 -15.20
C PRO A 52 -23.07 -8.15 -15.38
N GLN A 53 -24.03 -8.29 -16.30
CA GLN A 53 -25.16 -7.37 -16.34
C GLN A 53 -25.99 -7.59 -15.07
N TYR A 54 -25.93 -6.63 -14.15
CA TYR A 54 -26.87 -6.55 -13.05
C TYR A 54 -28.26 -6.37 -13.64
N ARG A 55 -29.02 -7.48 -13.70
CA ARG A 55 -30.44 -7.46 -14.05
C ARG A 55 -31.14 -6.58 -13.02
N GLN A 56 -31.52 -5.36 -13.41
CA GLN A 56 -32.41 -4.53 -12.61
C GLN A 56 -33.74 -5.28 -12.43
N GLN A 57 -33.90 -5.92 -11.28
CA GLN A 57 -35.18 -6.46 -10.87
C GLN A 57 -36.00 -5.29 -10.34
N GLN A 58 -36.90 -4.76 -11.16
CA GLN A 58 -38.02 -3.96 -10.66
C GLN A 58 -38.84 -4.85 -9.72
N PRO A 59 -39.19 -4.40 -8.50
CA PRO A 59 -40.07 -5.16 -7.62
C PRO A 59 -41.50 -5.09 -8.18
N GLN A 60 -41.90 -6.06 -8.99
CA GLN A 60 -43.31 -6.29 -9.24
C GLN A 60 -43.93 -6.88 -7.97
N GLN A 61 -44.67 -6.05 -7.24
CA GLN A 61 -45.67 -6.49 -6.28
C GLN A 61 -46.76 -7.26 -7.04
N GLN A 62 -46.58 -8.56 -7.24
CA GLN A 62 -47.61 -9.41 -7.82
C GLN A 62 -47.92 -10.58 -6.88
N GLN A 63 -48.92 -10.33 -6.03
CA GLN A 63 -49.90 -11.29 -5.51
C GLN A 63 -49.38 -12.55 -4.81
N ARG A 64 -49.44 -12.53 -3.48
CA ARG A 64 -49.43 -13.74 -2.64
C ARG A 64 -50.49 -14.73 -3.11
N ARG A 65 -50.04 -15.82 -3.72
CA ARG A 65 -50.80 -17.06 -3.84
C ARG A 65 -50.02 -18.15 -3.09
N PRO A 66 -50.59 -18.81 -2.07
CA PRO A 66 -49.88 -19.87 -1.37
C PRO A 66 -49.82 -21.11 -2.27
N GLN A 67 -48.61 -21.57 -2.56
CA GLN A 67 -48.36 -22.81 -3.32
C GLN A 67 -47.90 -23.90 -2.33
N PRO A 68 -48.44 -25.13 -2.41
CA PRO A 68 -48.12 -26.18 -1.45
C PRO A 68 -46.65 -26.63 -1.57
N GLN A 69 -46.02 -26.76 -0.42
CA GLN A 69 -44.60 -27.04 -0.20
C GLN A 69 -44.26 -28.45 -0.67
N GLN A 70 -43.63 -28.56 -1.85
CA GLN A 70 -43.05 -29.80 -2.32
C GLN A 70 -41.59 -29.88 -1.83
N SER A 71 -41.35 -30.83 -0.93
CA SER A 71 -40.10 -31.11 -0.25
C SER A 71 -38.90 -31.16 -1.20
N GLN A 72 -37.98 -30.21 -1.07
CA GLN A 72 -36.65 -30.31 -1.65
C GLN A 72 -35.69 -30.90 -0.62
N LYS A 73 -35.07 -32.02 -1.03
CA LYS A 73 -34.01 -32.76 -0.34
C LYS A 73 -32.90 -31.81 0.12
N PRO A 74 -32.24 -32.06 1.27
CA PRO A 74 -31.18 -31.21 1.76
C PRO A 74 -30.01 -31.23 0.76
N SER A 75 -29.76 -30.09 0.13
CA SER A 75 -28.49 -29.80 -0.53
C SER A 75 -27.41 -29.71 0.55
N SER A 76 -26.38 -30.54 0.39
CA SER A 76 -25.17 -30.55 1.19
C SER A 76 -24.59 -29.13 1.26
N GLN A 77 -24.76 -28.47 2.40
CA GLN A 77 -23.98 -27.28 2.74
C GLN A 77 -22.50 -27.71 2.77
N PRO A 78 -21.57 -26.94 2.18
CA PRO A 78 -20.17 -27.06 2.56
C PRO A 78 -20.14 -26.92 4.07
N GLN A 79 -19.72 -27.99 4.75
CA GLN A 79 -19.66 -28.05 6.19
C GLN A 79 -18.96 -26.78 6.67
N GLN A 80 -19.71 -25.95 7.37
CA GLN A 80 -19.19 -24.87 8.19
C GLN A 80 -18.40 -25.58 9.28
N GLN A 81 -17.15 -25.88 8.93
CA GLN A 81 -16.15 -26.42 9.84
C GLN A 81 -16.16 -25.47 11.02
N ALA A 82 -16.64 -25.97 12.16
CA ALA A 82 -16.79 -25.20 13.37
C ALA A 82 -15.48 -24.46 13.60
N GLU A 83 -15.53 -23.14 13.47
CA GLU A 83 -14.41 -22.27 13.78
C GLU A 83 -14.00 -22.63 15.22
N PRO A 84 -12.74 -23.00 15.45
CA PRO A 84 -12.27 -23.29 16.81
C PRO A 84 -12.67 -22.12 17.70
N ALA A 85 -13.21 -22.42 18.88
CA ALA A 85 -13.56 -21.39 19.85
C ALA A 85 -12.37 -20.40 19.97
N PRO A 86 -12.61 -19.08 19.90
CA PRO A 86 -11.54 -18.11 19.82
C PRO A 86 -10.58 -18.35 20.99
N ALA A 87 -9.31 -18.60 20.67
CA ALA A 87 -8.27 -18.70 21.68
C ALA A 87 -8.33 -17.41 22.50
N VAL A 88 -8.35 -17.55 23.83
CA VAL A 88 -8.40 -16.40 24.74
C VAL A 88 -7.17 -15.54 24.45
N GLU A 89 -7.39 -14.38 23.82
CA GLU A 89 -6.30 -13.46 23.51
C GLU A 89 -5.77 -12.86 24.82
N PRO A 90 -4.45 -12.64 24.92
CA PRO A 90 -3.90 -11.86 26.01
C PRO A 90 -4.54 -10.47 26.04
N PRO A 91 -4.64 -9.83 27.21
CA PRO A 91 -5.14 -8.48 27.30
C PRO A 91 -4.33 -7.54 26.39
N PRO A 92 -4.98 -6.52 25.80
CA PRO A 92 -4.32 -5.62 24.88
C PRO A 92 -3.17 -4.89 25.55
N ALA A 93 -2.09 -4.69 24.80
CA ALA A 93 -0.94 -3.95 25.28
C ALA A 93 -1.32 -2.48 25.54
N PRO A 94 -0.70 -1.79 26.51
CA PRO A 94 -1.00 -0.38 26.78
C PRO A 94 -0.85 0.54 25.57
N TYR A 95 0.04 0.21 24.64
CA TYR A 95 0.36 0.95 23.42
C TYR A 95 -0.40 0.50 22.16
N GLU A 96 -1.35 -0.42 22.32
CA GLU A 96 -2.01 -1.06 21.18
C GLU A 96 -2.83 -0.08 20.34
N LYS A 97 -3.40 0.95 20.97
CA LYS A 97 -4.12 2.01 20.24
C LYS A 97 -3.16 2.82 19.36
N GLU A 98 -1.97 3.14 19.87
CA GLU A 98 -0.94 3.83 19.10
C GLU A 98 -0.46 2.98 17.92
N LEU A 99 -0.33 1.66 18.09
CA LEU A 99 0.03 0.76 16.98
C LEU A 99 -1.04 0.65 15.91
N LEU A 100 -2.31 0.56 16.30
CA LEU A 100 -3.40 0.56 15.34
C LEU A 100 -3.45 1.88 14.56
N ARG A 101 -3.23 3.01 15.24
CA ARG A 101 -3.13 4.31 14.57
C ARG A 101 -1.93 4.38 13.63
N LEU A 102 -0.78 3.86 14.05
CA LEU A 102 0.43 3.81 13.23
C LEU A 102 0.21 2.94 11.97
N ALA A 103 -0.43 1.78 12.11
CA ALA A 103 -0.79 0.91 10.98
C ALA A 103 -1.71 1.63 9.98
N GLU A 104 -2.73 2.34 10.46
CA GLU A 104 -3.62 3.15 9.61
C GLU A 104 -2.87 4.26 8.84
N ILE A 105 -1.91 4.92 9.49
CA ILE A 105 -1.04 5.91 8.87
C ILE A 105 -0.18 5.28 7.77
N MET A 106 0.43 4.11 8.05
CA MET A 106 1.21 3.38 7.03
C MET A 106 0.36 3.03 5.81
N GLY A 107 -0.89 2.60 6.00
CA GLY A 107 -1.82 2.33 4.90
C GLY A 107 -2.16 3.58 4.08
N SER A 108 -2.38 4.71 4.75
CA SER A 108 -2.63 5.99 4.08
C SER A 108 -1.42 6.44 3.26
N LEU A 109 -0.20 6.30 3.80
CA LEU A 109 1.05 6.65 3.13
C LEU A 109 1.36 5.71 1.95
N ALA A 110 1.08 4.41 2.10
CA ALA A 110 1.26 3.43 1.04
C ALA A 110 0.43 3.74 -0.22
N LEU A 111 -0.70 4.43 -0.06
CA LEU A 111 -1.47 4.92 -1.19
C LEU A 111 -1.02 6.31 -1.66
N LEU A 112 -0.90 7.28 -0.76
CA LEU A 112 -0.69 8.68 -1.14
C LEU A 112 0.70 8.94 -1.74
N ARG A 113 1.74 8.28 -1.22
CA ARG A 113 3.12 8.57 -1.61
C ARG A 113 3.46 8.15 -3.04
N PRO A 114 3.09 6.94 -3.51
CA PRO A 114 3.27 6.58 -4.91
C PRO A 114 2.56 7.53 -5.89
N LEU A 115 1.35 8.01 -5.55
CA LEU A 115 0.61 8.97 -6.40
C LEU A 115 1.40 10.26 -6.62
N CYS A 116 2.13 10.71 -5.61
CA CYS A 116 2.96 11.92 -5.63
C CYS A 116 4.43 11.65 -6.00
N SER A 117 4.74 10.50 -6.59
CA SER A 117 6.08 10.11 -7.05
C SER A 117 7.16 10.21 -5.98
N ALA A 118 6.77 10.01 -4.72
CA ALA A 118 7.71 9.95 -3.61
C ALA A 118 8.55 8.67 -3.66
N SER A 119 9.87 8.80 -3.48
CA SER A 119 10.84 7.70 -3.60
C SER A 119 10.64 6.58 -2.57
N ASP A 120 10.10 6.91 -1.40
CA ASP A 120 9.81 5.99 -0.30
C ASP A 120 8.40 5.38 -0.35
N GLY A 121 7.62 5.66 -1.40
CA GLY A 121 6.26 5.11 -1.54
C GLY A 121 6.16 3.60 -1.33
N PRO A 122 7.00 2.77 -1.98
CA PRO A 122 7.00 1.31 -1.80
C PRO A 122 7.40 0.85 -0.37
N GLU A 123 8.05 1.71 0.41
CA GLU A 123 8.57 1.35 1.73
C GLU A 123 7.47 1.15 2.77
N TRP A 124 6.34 1.86 2.64
CA TRP A 124 5.29 1.85 3.66
C TRP A 124 4.59 0.50 3.78
N SER A 125 4.39 -0.21 2.67
CA SER A 125 3.89 -1.59 2.70
C SER A 125 4.88 -2.54 3.37
N ARG A 126 6.20 -2.34 3.16
CA ARG A 126 7.23 -3.16 3.81
C ARG A 126 7.28 -2.91 5.31
N ARG A 127 7.21 -1.65 5.73
CA ARG A 127 7.13 -1.28 7.16
C ARG A 127 5.94 -1.90 7.86
N MET A 128 4.79 -2.00 7.16
CA MET A 128 3.64 -2.72 7.69
C MET A 128 3.93 -4.21 7.90
N GLN A 129 4.65 -4.87 6.99
CA GLN A 129 5.03 -6.28 7.19
C GLN A 129 5.92 -6.45 8.42
N VAL A 130 6.93 -5.58 8.58
CA VAL A 130 7.79 -5.58 9.77
C VAL A 130 6.96 -5.39 11.06
N LEU A 131 5.97 -4.51 11.02
CA LEU A 131 5.07 -4.31 12.16
C LEU A 131 4.23 -5.58 12.46
N LEU A 132 3.70 -6.26 11.44
CA LEU A 132 2.93 -7.50 11.63
C LEU A 132 3.79 -8.63 12.17
N GLU A 133 5.06 -8.72 11.75
CA GLU A 133 6.02 -9.69 12.25
C GLU A 133 6.37 -9.44 13.72
N ALA A 134 6.56 -8.18 14.10
CA ALA A 134 6.92 -7.81 15.48
C ALA A 134 5.73 -7.88 16.46
N GLU A 135 4.57 -7.36 16.05
CA GLU A 135 3.43 -7.10 16.95
C GLU A 135 2.22 -7.98 16.66
N GLY A 136 2.14 -8.64 15.51
CA GLY A 136 1.06 -9.56 15.12
C GLY A 136 1.25 -10.96 15.68
N THR A 137 1.51 -11.07 16.99
CA THR A 137 1.84 -12.31 17.72
C THR A 137 0.67 -13.29 17.82
N THR A 138 -0.57 -12.79 17.81
CA THR A 138 -1.80 -13.60 17.72
C THR A 138 -2.55 -13.34 16.41
N PRO A 139 -3.37 -14.29 15.93
CA PRO A 139 -4.20 -14.07 14.74
C PRO A 139 -5.10 -12.83 14.85
N GLY A 140 -5.81 -12.63 15.95
CA GLY A 140 -6.70 -11.49 16.12
C GLY A 140 -5.95 -10.15 16.21
N ARG A 141 -4.79 -10.10 16.86
CA ARG A 141 -3.93 -8.90 16.88
C ARG A 141 -3.40 -8.55 15.49
N ARG A 142 -2.95 -9.57 14.73
CA ARG A 142 -2.52 -9.41 13.33
C ARG A 142 -3.65 -8.89 12.45
N GLU A 143 -4.85 -9.45 12.58
CA GLU A 143 -6.03 -9.01 11.84
C GLU A 143 -6.40 -7.57 12.14
N ARG A 144 -6.33 -7.14 13.41
CA ARG A 144 -6.63 -5.76 13.80
C ARG A 144 -5.60 -4.77 13.24
N LEU A 145 -4.31 -5.12 13.27
CA LEU A 145 -3.25 -4.32 12.65
C LEU A 145 -3.43 -4.22 11.12
N ALA A 146 -3.67 -5.35 10.45
CA ALA A 146 -3.93 -5.37 9.01
C ALA A 146 -5.22 -4.62 8.64
N GLY A 147 -6.27 -4.75 9.46
CA GLY A 147 -7.53 -4.02 9.30
C GLY A 147 -7.34 -2.51 9.40
N ALA A 148 -6.55 -2.04 10.36
CA ALA A 148 -6.22 -0.61 10.49
C ALA A 148 -5.44 -0.08 9.27
N TYR A 149 -4.45 -0.83 8.80
CA TYR A 149 -3.74 -0.53 7.55
C TYR A 149 -4.69 -0.43 6.35
N ASN A 150 -5.55 -1.42 6.17
CA ASN A 150 -6.52 -1.45 5.08
C ASN A 150 -7.50 -0.27 5.17
N LYS A 151 -7.95 0.10 6.37
CA LYS A 151 -8.78 1.28 6.60
C LYS A 151 -8.11 2.56 6.09
N GLY A 152 -6.84 2.78 6.45
CA GLY A 152 -6.08 3.94 5.99
C GLY A 152 -5.87 3.98 4.48
N TYR A 153 -5.53 2.84 3.89
CA TYR A 153 -5.39 2.73 2.43
C TYR A 153 -6.71 3.03 1.72
N GLN A 154 -7.81 2.41 2.15
CA GLN A 154 -9.12 2.57 1.50
C GLN A 154 -9.70 3.97 1.67
N ALA A 155 -9.41 4.67 2.78
CA ALA A 155 -9.88 6.03 3.02
C ALA A 155 -9.51 7.01 1.90
N TYR A 156 -8.36 6.79 1.26
CA TYR A 156 -7.89 7.61 0.15
C TYR A 156 -8.07 6.92 -1.21
N ALA A 157 -8.21 5.59 -1.22
CA ALA A 157 -8.29 4.79 -2.45
C ALA A 157 -9.57 5.03 -3.22
N LEU A 158 -10.59 5.67 -2.66
CA LEU A 158 -11.80 6.02 -3.40
C LEU A 158 -11.72 7.44 -4.00
N THR A 159 -10.93 8.32 -3.40
CA THR A 159 -10.93 9.76 -3.70
C THR A 159 -9.76 10.19 -4.59
N TYR A 160 -8.61 9.55 -4.47
CA TYR A 160 -7.40 9.92 -5.20
C TYR A 160 -6.97 8.88 -6.23
N ARG A 161 -6.64 9.37 -7.42
CA ARG A 161 -6.09 8.59 -8.56
C ARG A 161 -4.83 9.22 -9.14
N VAL A 162 -4.62 10.50 -8.83
CA VAL A 162 -3.46 11.31 -9.20
C VAL A 162 -3.06 12.12 -7.98
N CYS A 163 -1.81 12.59 -7.92
CA CYS A 163 -1.41 13.51 -6.86
C CYS A 163 -2.19 14.82 -6.98
N THR A 164 -2.71 15.30 -5.86
CA THR A 164 -3.35 16.60 -5.71
C THR A 164 -2.68 17.35 -4.55
N PRO A 165 -2.83 18.70 -4.47
CA PRO A 165 -2.29 19.44 -3.33
C PRO A 165 -2.80 18.93 -1.98
N SER A 166 -4.07 18.51 -1.90
CA SER A 166 -4.65 17.93 -0.69
C SER A 166 -4.10 16.55 -0.35
N ALA A 167 -3.79 15.72 -1.36
CA ALA A 167 -3.12 14.42 -1.14
C ALA A 167 -1.68 14.61 -0.63
N GLN A 168 -0.95 15.59 -1.17
CA GLN A 168 0.40 15.92 -0.73
C GLN A 168 0.40 16.43 0.71
N GLU A 169 -0.50 17.34 1.05
CA GLU A 169 -0.65 17.87 2.40
C GLU A 169 -1.00 16.76 3.41
N ALA A 170 -1.94 15.87 3.06
CA ALA A 170 -2.29 14.72 3.91
C ALA A 170 -1.07 13.82 4.14
N SER A 171 -0.28 13.54 3.09
CA SER A 171 0.96 12.76 3.17
C SER A 171 1.96 13.37 4.16
N VAL A 172 2.19 14.69 4.11
CA VAL A 172 3.10 15.39 5.03
C VAL A 172 2.63 15.29 6.48
N ARG A 173 1.33 15.47 6.74
CA ARG A 173 0.75 15.35 8.09
C ARG A 173 0.92 13.94 8.65
N PHE A 174 0.67 12.93 7.84
CA PHE A 174 0.84 11.53 8.24
C PHE A 174 2.28 11.14 8.53
N LEU A 175 3.25 11.70 7.82
CA LEU A 175 4.66 11.52 8.16
C LEU A 175 4.97 12.05 9.56
N SER A 176 4.53 13.28 9.86
CA SER A 176 4.74 13.89 11.18
C SER A 176 4.05 13.10 12.30
N GLU A 177 2.80 12.70 12.09
CA GLU A 177 2.04 11.93 13.08
C GLU A 177 2.64 10.54 13.31
N GLY A 178 2.99 9.83 12.23
CA GLY A 178 3.59 8.50 12.29
C GLY A 178 4.95 8.51 13.01
N GLU A 179 5.77 9.53 12.75
CA GLU A 179 7.06 9.73 13.42
C GLU A 179 6.88 10.00 14.92
N HIS A 180 5.90 10.84 15.30
CA HIS A 180 5.56 11.09 16.69
C HIS A 180 5.06 9.84 17.42
N LEU A 181 4.20 9.03 16.78
CA LEU A 181 3.73 7.77 17.35
C LEU A 181 4.88 6.77 17.54
N ALA A 182 5.70 6.57 16.51
CA ALA A 182 6.84 5.65 16.59
C ALA A 182 7.79 6.04 17.74
N ARG A 183 8.15 7.32 17.85
CA ARG A 183 8.97 7.82 18.97
C ARG A 183 8.33 7.62 20.32
N ASN A 184 7.03 7.89 20.46
CA ASN A 184 6.35 7.72 21.73
C ASN A 184 6.27 6.25 22.15
N ILE A 185 6.03 5.34 21.20
CA ILE A 185 6.00 3.91 21.48
C ILE A 185 7.39 3.44 21.93
N THR A 186 8.43 3.71 21.14
CA THR A 186 9.80 3.31 21.49
C THR A 186 10.30 3.99 22.76
N GLY A 187 10.02 5.27 22.95
CA GLY A 187 10.49 6.01 24.13
C GLY A 187 9.83 5.57 25.44
N ARG A 188 8.63 4.96 25.39
CA ARG A 188 7.90 4.49 26.58
C ARG A 188 8.01 2.99 26.79
N TYR A 189 8.18 2.22 25.71
CA TYR A 189 8.03 0.76 25.71
C TYR A 189 9.18 0.02 24.99
N GLY A 190 10.11 0.73 24.36
CA GLY A 190 11.32 0.16 23.76
C GLY A 190 12.43 0.11 24.81
N GLY A 191 12.52 -1.02 25.51
CA GLY A 191 13.55 -1.29 26.52
C GLY A 191 14.97 -1.38 25.97
#